data_AF-A0A534TN73-F1
#
_entry.id   AF-A0A534TN73-F1
#
_cell.length_a   1.000
_cell.length_b   1.000
_cell.length_c   1.000
_cell.angle_alpha   90.00
_cell.angle_beta   90.00
_cell.angle_gamma   90.00
#
_symmetry.space_group_name_H-M   'P 1'
#
loop_
_entity.id
_entity.type
_entity.pdbx_description
1 polymer ?
#
loop_
_entity_poly.entity_id
_entity_poly.type
_entity_poly.pdbx_seq_one_letter_code
_entity_poly.pdbx_strand_id
1 'polypeptide(L)'
;MVGTPNGLFDVKSLPGRSAFYLPPAAAVAEDDTASDNAATSVGGRELGPLRRARLAFEIRYIAEVLRQQRGNVSKAAESLGISRVMLQKKMKDYGLR
;
A
#
# COMPACT_ATOMS: atom_id res chain seq x y z
N MET A 1 -27.70 1.35 34.95
CA MET A 1 -27.74 2.48 34.00
C MET A 1 -26.74 3.54 34.45
N VAL A 2 -25.51 3.51 33.92
CA VAL A 2 -24.64 4.70 33.90
C VAL A 2 -23.84 4.59 32.61
N GLY A 3 -24.17 5.44 31.64
CA GLY A 3 -23.43 5.55 30.39
C GLY A 3 -22.18 6.40 30.62
N THR A 4 -21.04 5.91 30.14
CA THR A 4 -19.86 6.73 29.94
C THR A 4 -19.89 7.24 28.48
N PRO A 5 -19.88 8.56 28.26
CA PRO A 5 -19.98 9.13 26.93
C PRO A 5 -18.71 8.90 26.11
N ASN A 6 -18.95 8.67 24.82
CA ASN A 6 -18.00 8.65 23.72
C ASN A 6 -16.81 9.59 23.95
N GLY A 7 -15.61 8.99 23.99
CA GLY A 7 -14.35 9.68 23.82
C GLY A 7 -14.32 10.34 22.45
N LEU A 8 -14.73 11.60 22.43
CA LEU A 8 -14.56 12.58 21.37
C LEU A 8 -13.05 12.66 21.07
N PHE A 9 -12.62 12.07 19.97
CA PHE A 9 -11.27 12.25 19.46
C PHE A 9 -11.09 13.74 19.13
N ASP A 10 -10.37 14.44 19.99
CA ASP A 10 -9.91 15.80 19.76
C ASP A 10 -8.90 15.77 18.60
N VAL A 11 -9.36 16.16 17.42
CA VAL A 11 -8.60 16.18 16.17
C VAL A 11 -7.68 17.41 16.03
N LYS A 12 -7.47 18.20 17.10
CA LYS A 12 -6.88 19.54 16.99
C LYS A 12 -5.43 19.68 17.46
N SER A 13 -4.68 18.59 17.56
CA SER A 13 -3.23 18.68 17.79
C SER A 13 -2.47 17.65 16.96
N LEU A 14 -2.24 18.00 15.68
CA LEU A 14 -1.22 17.37 14.85
C LEU A 14 -0.15 18.43 14.53
N PRO A 15 1.01 18.46 15.22
CA PRO A 15 2.15 19.19 14.71
C PRO A 15 2.63 18.51 13.42
N GLY A 16 2.87 19.34 12.42
CA GLY A 16 3.04 18.93 11.04
C GLY A 16 4.10 17.85 10.80
N ARG A 17 3.76 16.96 9.88
CA ARG A 17 4.66 16.46 8.85
C ARG A 17 3.84 15.74 7.79
N SER A 18 3.35 16.51 6.83
CA SER A 18 3.06 16.01 5.49
C SER A 18 4.39 15.56 4.87
N ALA A 19 4.85 14.37 5.25
CA ALA A 19 5.81 13.64 4.45
C ALA A 19 5.06 13.17 3.20
N PHE A 20 4.96 14.04 2.21
CA PHE A 20 4.86 13.58 0.83
C PHE A 20 6.05 12.64 0.65
N TYR A 21 5.79 11.33 0.55
CA TYR A 21 6.78 10.39 0.08
C TYR A 21 7.09 10.80 -1.36
N LEU A 22 8.15 11.59 -1.52
CA LEU A 22 8.79 11.80 -2.79
C LEU A 22 9.62 10.53 -3.03
N PRO A 23 9.23 9.65 -3.97
CA PRO A 23 10.08 8.52 -4.30
C PRO A 23 11.47 9.05 -4.68
N PRO A 24 12.55 8.37 -4.27
CA PRO A 24 13.87 8.74 -4.77
C PRO A 24 13.79 8.72 -6.29
N ALA A 25 14.38 9.74 -6.92
CA ALA A 25 14.48 9.97 -8.36
C ALA A 25 15.26 8.83 -9.05
N ALA A 26 14.71 7.62 -9.00
CA ALA A 26 15.18 6.47 -9.75
C ALA A 26 14.77 6.72 -11.20
N ALA A 27 15.71 7.33 -11.92
CA ALA A 27 15.92 7.19 -13.36
C ALA A 27 14.66 7.23 -14.22
N VAL A 28 14.42 8.40 -14.81
CA VAL A 28 13.76 8.50 -16.11
C VAL A 28 14.62 7.72 -17.13
N ALA A 29 14.40 6.41 -17.19
CA ALA A 29 14.85 5.59 -18.29
C ALA A 29 13.84 5.79 -19.43
N GLU A 30 14.14 6.79 -20.26
CA GLU A 30 13.65 6.83 -21.63
C GLU A 30 14.24 5.60 -22.34
N ASP A 31 13.48 4.52 -22.48
CA ASP A 31 13.75 3.53 -23.52
C ASP A 31 12.48 2.79 -23.92
N ASP A 32 12.07 3.03 -25.16
CA ASP A 32 11.06 2.30 -25.90
C ASP A 32 11.48 0.83 -26.02
N THR A 33 10.85 -0.08 -25.27
CA THR A 33 10.58 -1.43 -25.78
C THR A 33 9.39 -2.05 -25.07
N ALA A 34 8.28 -2.05 -25.79
CA ALA A 34 7.18 -2.96 -25.57
C ALA A 34 7.65 -4.42 -25.82
N SER A 35 8.24 -5.07 -24.83
CA SER A 35 8.30 -6.54 -24.78
C SER A 35 8.86 -7.02 -23.45
N ASP A 36 8.01 -7.22 -22.45
CA ASP A 36 8.10 -8.48 -21.71
C ASP A 36 6.81 -8.81 -20.97
N ASN A 37 6.15 -9.85 -21.48
CA ASN A 37 4.91 -10.43 -20.99
C ASN A 37 5.19 -11.34 -19.78
N ALA A 38 5.60 -10.77 -18.64
CA ALA A 38 5.66 -11.52 -17.39
C ALA A 38 4.28 -11.50 -16.72
N ALA A 39 3.51 -12.54 -17.03
CA ALA A 39 2.14 -12.79 -16.63
C ALA A 39 1.85 -12.53 -15.14
N THR A 40 1.04 -11.52 -14.85
CA THR A 40 0.27 -11.44 -13.60
C THR A 40 -1.21 -11.42 -13.96
N SER A 41 -1.72 -12.59 -14.35
CA SER A 41 -3.12 -12.84 -14.65
C SER A 41 -3.87 -13.17 -13.36
N VAL A 42 -4.26 -12.14 -12.61
CA VAL A 42 -5.23 -12.33 -11.51
C VAL A 42 -6.62 -12.43 -12.14
N GLY A 43 -7.12 -13.65 -12.33
CA GLY A 43 -8.53 -13.92 -12.66
C GLY A 43 -8.93 -13.75 -14.14
N GLY A 44 -8.14 -14.26 -15.09
CA GLY A 44 -8.58 -14.52 -16.47
C GLY A 44 -8.85 -13.31 -17.37
N ARG A 45 -8.74 -12.08 -16.87
CA ARG A 45 -8.83 -10.86 -17.68
C ARG A 45 -7.44 -10.22 -17.73
N GLU A 46 -6.89 -10.05 -18.93
CA GLU A 46 -5.66 -9.28 -19.13
C GLU A 46 -5.82 -7.89 -18.50
N LEU A 47 -5.01 -7.60 -17.49
CA LEU A 47 -4.98 -6.29 -16.87
C LEU A 47 -4.42 -5.30 -17.91
N GLY A 48 -5.17 -4.24 -18.22
CA GLY A 48 -4.65 -3.14 -19.03
C GLY A 48 -3.37 -2.55 -18.41
N PRO A 49 -2.49 -1.91 -19.21
CA PRO A 49 -1.16 -1.45 -18.77
C PRO A 49 -1.17 -0.65 -17.45
N LEU A 50 -2.13 0.28 -17.27
CA LEU A 50 -2.26 1.07 -16.05
C LEU A 50 -2.57 0.21 -14.81
N ARG A 51 -3.42 -0.81 -14.96
CA ARG A 51 -3.78 -1.71 -13.85
C ARG A 51 -2.58 -2.56 -13.43
N ARG A 52 -1.78 -3.02 -14.40
CA ARG A 52 -0.52 -3.73 -14.14
C ARG A 52 0.49 -2.86 -13.39
N ALA A 53 0.73 -1.64 -13.89
CA ALA A 53 1.66 -0.71 -13.26
C ALA A 53 1.25 -0.38 -11.81
N ARG A 54 -0.05 -0.15 -11.58
CA ARG A 54 -0.59 0.07 -10.22
C ARG A 54 -0.35 -1.15 -9.33
N LEU A 55 -0.66 -2.36 -9.81
CA LEU A 55 -0.49 -3.58 -9.02
C LEU A 55 0.99 -3.80 -8.65
N ALA A 56 1.91 -3.65 -9.61
CA ALA A 56 3.34 -3.76 -9.35
C ALA A 56 3.86 -2.69 -8.38
N PHE A 57 3.29 -1.48 -8.42
CA PHE A 57 3.58 -0.44 -7.43
C PHE A 57 3.06 -0.84 -6.03
N GLU A 58 1.79 -1.23 -5.93
CA GLU A 58 1.17 -1.59 -4.66
C GLU A 58 1.90 -2.74 -3.96
N ILE A 59 2.29 -3.79 -4.69
CA ILE A 59 3.04 -4.93 -4.15
C ILE A 59 4.36 -4.46 -3.54
N ARG A 60 5.15 -3.70 -4.30
CA ARG A 60 6.45 -3.19 -3.83
C ARG A 60 6.31 -2.28 -2.62
N TYR A 61 5.31 -1.41 -2.64
CA TYR A 61 5.08 -0.46 -1.55
C TYR A 61 4.65 -1.14 -0.27
N ILE A 62 3.70 -2.08 -0.34
CA ILE A 62 3.24 -2.85 0.83
C ILE A 62 4.38 -3.69 1.41
N ALA A 63 5.17 -4.36 0.56
CA ALA A 63 6.31 -5.15 1.00
C ALA A 63 7.35 -4.30 1.74
N GLU A 64 7.65 -3.11 1.23
CA GLU A 64 8.60 -2.19 1.86
C GLU A 64 8.09 -1.70 3.22
N VAL A 65 6.81 -1.33 3.32
CA VAL A 65 6.22 -0.92 4.61
C VAL A 65 6.22 -2.07 5.61
N LEU A 66 5.87 -3.29 5.18
CA LEU A 66 5.94 -4.48 6.05
C LEU A 66 7.36 -4.71 6.57
N ARG A 67 8.38 -4.54 5.72
CA ARG A 67 9.79 -4.67 6.09
C ARG A 67 10.20 -3.62 7.13
N GLN A 68 9.84 -2.36 6.92
CA GLN A 68 10.11 -1.27 7.87
C GLN A 68 9.50 -1.58 9.24
N GLN A 69 8.27 -2.12 9.26
CA GLN A 69 7.56 -2.38 10.51
C GLN A 69 7.85 -3.78 11.08
N ARG A 70 8.89 -4.44 10.57
CA ARG A 70 9.35 -5.79 10.98
C ARG A 70 8.23 -6.84 10.94
N GLY A 71 7.39 -6.78 9.90
CA GLY A 71 6.26 -7.69 9.73
C GLY A 71 5.06 -7.40 10.63
N ASN A 72 5.06 -6.30 11.39
CA ASN A 72 3.90 -5.93 12.20
C ASN A 72 2.77 -5.38 11.31
N VAL A 73 1.86 -6.27 10.92
CA VAL A 73 0.73 -5.98 10.03
C VAL A 73 -0.18 -4.87 10.57
N SER A 74 -0.38 -4.78 11.89
CA SER A 74 -1.21 -3.72 12.48
C SER A 74 -0.57 -2.35 12.30
N LYS A 75 0.72 -2.21 12.65
CA LYS A 75 1.47 -0.96 12.45
C LYS A 75 1.64 -0.60 10.97
N ALA A 76 1.80 -1.60 10.11
CA ALA A 76 1.87 -1.39 8.66
C ALA A 76 0.53 -0.86 8.11
N ALA A 77 -0.60 -1.44 8.54
CA ALA A 77 -1.94 -0.97 8.15
C ALA A 77 -2.20 0.47 8.59
N GLU A 78 -1.81 0.82 9.82
CA GLU A 78 -1.86 2.19 10.34
C GLU A 78 -1.05 3.15 9.47
N SER A 79 0.21 2.81 9.13
CA SER A 79 1.04 3.65 8.26
C SER A 79 0.53 3.78 6.82
N LEU A 80 -0.20 2.77 6.32
CA LEU A 80 -0.81 2.78 5.00
C LEU A 80 -2.18 3.48 4.98
N GLY A 81 -2.74 3.81 6.15
CA GLY A 81 -4.07 4.42 6.26
C GLY A 81 -5.21 3.49 5.84
N ILE A 82 -5.02 2.17 5.94
CA ILE A 82 -6.05 1.17 5.60
C ILE A 82 -6.37 0.29 6.80
N SER A 83 -7.52 -0.38 6.78
CA SER A 83 -7.84 -1.34 7.83
C SER A 83 -6.91 -2.56 7.76
N ARG A 84 -6.61 -3.14 8.93
CA ARG A 84 -5.83 -4.39 9.03
C ARG A 84 -6.42 -5.51 8.17
N VAL A 85 -7.75 -5.65 8.15
CA VAL A 85 -8.45 -6.68 7.36
C VAL A 85 -8.22 -6.49 5.86
N MET A 86 -8.24 -5.24 5.39
CA MET A 86 -7.99 -4.91 3.99
C MET A 86 -6.53 -5.16 3.61
N LEU A 87 -5.59 -4.83 4.49
CA LEU A 87 -4.17 -5.17 4.29
C LEU A 87 -3.96 -6.69 4.20
N GLN A 88 -4.55 -7.46 5.12
CA GLN A 88 -4.47 -8.92 5.10
C GLN A 88 -5.06 -9.52 3.82
N LYS A 89 -6.17 -8.96 3.32
CA LYS A 89 -6.76 -9.36 2.04
C LYS A 89 -5.79 -9.09 0.89
N LYS A 90 -5.23 -7.87 0.81
CA LYS A 90 -4.23 -7.49 -0.20
C LYS A 90 -2.98 -8.38 -0.14
N MET A 91 -2.48 -8.68 1.05
CA MET A 91 -1.35 -9.60 1.23
C MET A 91 -1.64 -10.99 0.66
N LYS A 92 -2.84 -11.54 0.94
CA LYS A 92 -3.27 -12.82 0.37
C LYS A 92 -3.41 -12.76 -1.15
N ASP A 93 -4.02 -11.70 -1.68
CA ASP A 93 -4.23 -11.50 -3.11
C ASP A 93 -2.91 -11.34 -3.87
N TYR A 94 -1.87 -10.80 -3.23
CA TYR A 94 -0.55 -10.56 -3.80
C TYR A 94 0.50 -11.63 -3.48
N GLY A 95 0.17 -12.62 -2.64
CA GLY A 95 1.12 -13.65 -2.22
C GLY A 95 2.22 -13.16 -1.25
N LEU A 96 1.99 -12.07 -0.54
CA LEU A 96 2.90 -11.54 0.49
C LEU A 96 2.60 -12.27 1.81
N ARG A 97 3.57 -13.03 2.35
CA ARG A 97 3.48 -13.75 3.63
C ARG A 97 4.42 -13.16 4.67
#